data_AF-A0A928D675-F1
#
_entry.id   AF-A0A928D675-F1
#
_cell.length_a   1.000
_cell.length_b   1.000
_cell.length_c   1.000
_cell.angle_alpha   90.00
_cell.angle_beta   90.00
_cell.angle_gamma   90.00
#
_symmetry.space_group_name_H-M   'P 1'
#
loop_
_entity.id
_entity.type
_entity.pdbx_description
1 polymer ?
#
loop_
_entity_poly.entity_id
_entity_poly.type
_entity_poly.pdbx_seq_one_letter_code
_entity_poly.pdbx_strand_id
1 'polypeptide(L)'
;MARIKRIKAEGEAFYHVVSRIANKAFLLKDAERKSTFVNMLHRAAEFSGVDVVTYVVMDNHFHLCVRVPKKDGAVSEAEVLRRVGVLYGEDRRVLIEKRLAGFRKGGDESSAEAEIARFRARMGDLSEFMKTFKQRVSQWYNLNYGHEGTLWSGRFKSVLVENGRYLRNLVAYIHGNPIRAGLVTRVAAYEWSAPGAAAKGDKRVLKGLSLLGEFWGGGEFAVRDGRLSNGVIIGGREFVSGMAGRHALCFGQIAVKIKPHIIGSVKTYATHGQRSAPASAA
;
A
#
# COMPACT_ATOMS: atom_id res chain seq x y z
N MET A 1 9.85 -5.88 23.65
CA MET A 1 8.95 -4.74 23.97
C MET A 1 7.51 -5.14 23.70
N ALA A 2 6.64 -4.99 24.71
CA ALA A 2 5.21 -5.21 24.58
C ALA A 2 4.56 -4.18 23.63
N ARG A 3 3.54 -4.64 22.93
CA ARG A 3 2.94 -4.04 21.73
C ARG A 3 1.96 -2.91 22.08
N ILE A 4 2.04 -1.77 21.39
CA ILE A 4 0.88 -0.87 21.24
C ILE A 4 -0.09 -1.52 20.25
N LYS A 5 -1.33 -1.78 20.70
CA LYS A 5 -2.39 -2.35 19.84
C LYS A 5 -2.68 -1.34 18.73
N ARG A 6 -2.65 -1.82 17.48
CA ARG A 6 -2.96 -0.99 16.32
C ARG A 6 -4.41 -0.49 16.45
N ILE A 7 -4.63 0.81 16.25
CA ILE A 7 -5.97 1.40 16.31
C ILE A 7 -6.76 0.89 15.11
N LYS A 8 -7.86 0.17 15.38
CA LYS A 8 -8.85 -0.21 14.38
C LYS A 8 -9.98 0.81 14.49
N ALA A 9 -10.35 1.44 13.38
CA ALA A 9 -11.55 2.26 13.37
C ALA A 9 -12.79 1.35 13.34
N GLU A 10 -13.89 1.82 13.90
CA GLU A 10 -15.19 1.10 13.88
C GLU A 10 -15.95 1.29 12.56
N GLY A 11 -15.46 2.15 11.67
CA GLY A 11 -16.02 2.42 10.35
C GLY A 11 -14.97 2.40 9.25
N GLU A 12 -15.24 3.14 8.18
CA GLU A 12 -14.24 3.36 7.13
C GLU A 12 -13.00 4.04 7.70
N ALA A 13 -11.82 3.59 7.26
CA ALA A 13 -10.56 4.20 7.67
C ALA A 13 -9.50 4.18 6.58
N PHE A 14 -8.69 5.24 6.56
CA PHE A 14 -7.52 5.37 5.72
C PHE A 14 -6.25 5.17 6.54
N TYR A 15 -5.30 4.43 6.00
CA TYR A 15 -4.04 4.11 6.66
C TYR A 15 -2.85 4.45 5.78
N HIS A 16 -1.89 5.18 6.34
CA HIS A 16 -0.53 5.19 5.79
C HIS A 16 0.17 3.91 6.20
N VAL A 17 0.59 3.09 5.24
CA VAL A 17 1.35 1.87 5.49
C VAL A 17 2.77 2.01 4.96
N VAL A 18 3.76 1.58 5.76
CA VAL A 18 5.16 1.51 5.36
C VAL A 18 5.74 0.15 5.74
N SER A 19 6.46 -0.49 4.82
CA SER A 19 7.23 -1.70 5.12
C SER A 19 8.54 -1.68 4.36
N ARG A 20 9.58 -2.22 4.98
CA ARG A 20 10.95 -2.25 4.46
C ARG A 20 11.43 -3.68 4.30
N ILE A 21 12.31 -3.86 3.32
CA ILE A 21 13.03 -5.10 3.08
C ILE A 21 14.10 -5.27 4.17
N ALA A 22 14.34 -6.50 4.60
CA ALA A 22 15.37 -6.83 5.58
C ALA A 22 16.76 -6.36 5.11
N ASN A 23 17.64 -6.04 6.06
CA ASN A 23 19.02 -5.62 5.80
C ASN A 23 19.18 -4.42 4.86
N LYS A 24 18.10 -3.64 4.65
CA LYS A 24 18.02 -2.55 3.65
C LYS A 24 18.36 -3.01 2.23
N ALA A 25 18.23 -4.30 1.95
CA ALA A 25 18.55 -4.87 0.65
C ALA A 25 17.65 -4.30 -0.46
N PHE A 26 18.22 -4.09 -1.64
CA PHE A 26 17.54 -3.54 -2.81
C PHE A 26 16.96 -4.66 -3.67
N LEU A 27 16.00 -5.40 -3.11
CA LEU A 27 15.46 -6.60 -3.76
C LEU A 27 14.43 -6.26 -4.85
N LEU A 28 13.86 -5.05 -4.85
CA LEU A 28 12.90 -4.54 -5.85
C LEU A 28 13.58 -3.60 -6.86
N LYS A 29 14.78 -3.93 -7.33
CA LYS A 29 15.61 -3.05 -8.17
C LYS A 29 15.16 -2.96 -9.62
N ASP A 30 14.69 -4.05 -10.22
CA ASP A 30 14.31 -4.11 -11.63
C ASP A 30 12.79 -3.99 -11.86
N ALA A 31 12.44 -3.77 -13.13
CA ALA A 31 11.07 -3.57 -13.59
C ALA A 31 10.19 -4.81 -13.41
N GLU A 32 10.74 -5.99 -13.69
CA GLU A 32 9.99 -7.25 -13.60
C GLU A 32 9.53 -7.52 -12.17
N ARG A 33 10.43 -7.32 -11.20
CA ARG A 33 10.13 -7.51 -9.79
C ARG A 33 9.13 -6.50 -9.28
N LYS A 34 9.28 -5.22 -9.64
CA LYS A 34 8.32 -4.18 -9.24
C LYS A 34 6.95 -4.39 -9.89
N SER A 35 6.90 -4.83 -11.14
CA SER A 35 5.64 -5.18 -11.82
C SER A 35 4.94 -6.35 -11.13
N THR A 36 5.67 -7.42 -10.84
CA THR A 36 5.14 -8.59 -10.11
C THR A 36 4.64 -8.19 -8.72
N PHE A 37 5.40 -7.35 -8.02
CA PHE A 37 5.04 -6.81 -6.72
C PHE A 37 3.72 -6.03 -6.75
N VAL A 38 3.57 -5.11 -7.70
CA VAL A 38 2.35 -4.30 -7.87
C VAL A 38 1.16 -5.19 -8.23
N ASN A 39 1.35 -6.20 -9.08
CA ASN A 39 0.30 -7.17 -9.39
C ASN A 39 -0.14 -7.98 -8.16
N MET A 40 0.81 -8.44 -7.33
CA MET A 40 0.49 -9.11 -6.07
C MET A 40 -0.21 -8.19 -5.07
N LEU A 41 0.17 -6.91 -5.02
CA LEU A 41 -0.47 -5.91 -4.17
C LEU A 41 -1.95 -5.75 -4.51
N HIS A 42 -2.27 -5.54 -5.79
CA HIS A 42 -3.67 -5.38 -6.22
C HIS A 42 -4.49 -6.66 -6.07
N ARG A 43 -3.93 -7.83 -6.35
CA ARG A 43 -4.63 -9.11 -6.13
C ARG A 43 -4.92 -9.37 -4.65
N ALA A 44 -3.97 -9.04 -3.76
CA ALA A 44 -4.17 -9.14 -2.32
C ALA A 44 -5.21 -8.14 -1.80
N ALA A 45 -5.21 -6.91 -2.34
CA ALA A 45 -6.18 -5.89 -1.99
C ALA A 45 -7.61 -6.32 -2.37
N GLU A 46 -7.78 -6.81 -3.60
CA GLU A 46 -9.06 -7.33 -4.10
C GLU A 46 -9.58 -8.48 -3.24
N PHE A 47 -8.71 -9.45 -2.90
CA PHE A 47 -9.11 -10.56 -2.03
C PHE A 47 -9.51 -10.10 -0.63
N SER A 48 -8.75 -9.17 -0.05
CA SER A 48 -9.04 -8.67 1.30
C SER A 48 -10.20 -7.68 1.31
N GLY A 49 -10.70 -7.21 0.16
CA GLY A 49 -11.74 -6.18 0.11
C GLY A 49 -11.29 -4.85 0.71
N VAL A 50 -10.03 -4.49 0.51
CA VAL A 50 -9.48 -3.18 0.86
C VAL A 50 -9.09 -2.45 -0.42
N ASP A 51 -9.07 -1.12 -0.39
CA ASP A 51 -8.66 -0.34 -1.54
C ASP A 51 -7.25 0.22 -1.36
N VAL A 52 -6.40 -0.02 -2.35
CA VAL A 52 -5.13 0.68 -2.47
C VAL A 52 -5.41 2.01 -3.14
N VAL A 53 -5.55 3.06 -2.33
CA VAL A 53 -5.85 4.42 -2.77
C VAL A 53 -4.69 5.00 -3.58
N THR A 54 -3.46 4.80 -3.08
CA THR A 54 -2.24 5.16 -3.79
C THR A 54 -1.05 4.38 -3.23
N TYR A 55 0.04 4.29 -4.00
CA TYR A 55 1.28 3.66 -3.56
C TYR A 55 2.52 4.27 -4.19
N VAL A 56 3.68 3.93 -3.62
CA VAL A 56 4.99 3.99 -4.26
C VAL A 56 5.81 2.77 -3.84
N VAL A 57 6.46 2.14 -4.81
CA VAL A 57 7.38 1.02 -4.61
C VAL A 57 8.80 1.51 -4.86
N MET A 58 9.60 1.60 -3.80
CA MET A 58 11.03 1.89 -3.87
C MET A 58 11.81 0.58 -3.87
N ASP A 59 13.11 0.65 -4.14
CA ASP A 59 13.96 -0.54 -4.32
C ASP A 59 14.11 -1.39 -3.04
N ASN A 60 13.99 -0.78 -1.86
CA ASN A 60 14.14 -1.46 -0.55
C ASN A 60 12.97 -1.22 0.42
N HIS A 61 11.91 -0.52 0.00
CA HIS A 61 10.72 -0.28 0.81
C HIS A 61 9.55 0.20 -0.03
N PHE A 62 8.36 0.24 0.55
CA PHE A 62 7.19 0.78 -0.13
C PHE A 62 6.31 1.56 0.84
N HIS A 63 5.52 2.48 0.29
CA HIS A 63 4.50 3.23 1.02
C HIS A 63 3.15 3.04 0.33
N LEU A 64 2.10 2.79 1.12
CA LEU A 64 0.73 2.68 0.65
C LEU A 64 -0.16 3.68 1.40
N CYS A 65 -1.18 4.18 0.72
CA CYS A 65 -2.40 4.65 1.36
C CYS A 65 -3.48 3.60 1.11
N VAL A 66 -4.02 3.02 2.17
CA VAL A 66 -5.01 1.95 2.08
C VAL A 66 -6.29 2.40 2.76
N ARG A 67 -7.42 2.29 2.05
CA ARG A 67 -8.75 2.41 2.63
C ARG A 67 -9.23 1.03 3.05
N VAL A 68 -9.65 0.90 4.30
CA VAL A 68 -10.43 -0.23 4.79
C VAL A 68 -11.88 0.24 4.82
N PRO A 69 -12.76 -0.26 3.92
CA PRO A 69 -14.16 0.09 3.92
C PRO A 69 -14.85 -0.31 5.23
N LYS A 70 -15.96 0.36 5.55
CA LYS A 70 -16.84 -0.10 6.62
C LYS A 70 -17.31 -1.53 6.30
N LYS A 71 -17.37 -2.38 7.31
CA LYS A 71 -17.84 -3.75 7.16
C LYS A 71 -19.37 -3.76 7.13
N ASP A 72 -19.93 -3.93 5.94
CA ASP A 72 -21.37 -4.02 5.73
C ASP A 72 -21.78 -5.49 5.57
N GLY A 73 -22.06 -6.14 6.71
CA GLY A 73 -22.49 -7.54 6.75
C GLY A 73 -21.40 -8.55 6.40
N ALA A 74 -21.84 -9.79 6.14
CA ALA A 74 -20.95 -10.89 5.74
C ALA A 74 -20.81 -10.93 4.22
N VAL A 75 -19.59 -11.12 3.74
CA VAL A 75 -19.31 -11.30 2.31
C VAL A 75 -19.94 -12.61 1.83
N SER A 76 -20.72 -12.59 0.76
CA SER A 76 -21.38 -13.81 0.24
C SER A 76 -20.35 -14.88 -0.16
N GLU A 77 -20.75 -16.16 -0.15
CA GLU A 77 -19.89 -17.26 -0.58
C GLU A 77 -19.39 -17.07 -2.02
N ALA A 78 -20.28 -16.67 -2.93
CA ALA A 78 -19.93 -16.40 -4.32
C ALA A 78 -18.85 -15.32 -4.44
N GLU A 79 -18.97 -14.23 -3.68
CA GLU A 79 -17.95 -13.17 -3.67
C GLU A 79 -16.63 -13.63 -3.04
N VAL A 80 -16.68 -14.49 -2.01
CA VAL A 80 -15.48 -15.12 -1.45
C VAL A 80 -14.76 -15.95 -2.49
N LEU A 81 -15.48 -16.80 -3.23
CA LEU A 81 -14.92 -17.66 -4.27
C LEU A 81 -14.30 -16.84 -5.41
N ARG A 82 -14.99 -15.79 -5.87
CA ARG A 82 -14.45 -14.86 -6.89
C ARG A 82 -13.13 -14.25 -6.41
N ARG A 83 -13.09 -13.73 -5.19
CA ARG A 83 -11.88 -13.14 -4.57
C ARG A 83 -10.75 -14.14 -4.41
N VAL A 84 -11.07 -15.39 -4.06
CA VAL A 84 -10.09 -16.49 -4.01
C VAL A 84 -9.51 -16.77 -5.39
N GLY A 85 -10.34 -16.80 -6.43
CA GLY A 85 -9.90 -16.91 -7.82
C GLY A 85 -8.92 -15.80 -8.21
N VAL A 86 -9.22 -14.55 -7.84
CA VAL A 86 -8.30 -13.43 -8.09
C VAL A 86 -6.95 -13.65 -7.39
N LEU A 87 -6.92 -14.00 -6.10
CA LEU A 87 -5.66 -14.08 -5.36
C LEU A 87 -4.82 -15.33 -5.67
N TYR A 88 -5.47 -16.50 -5.70
CA TYR A 88 -4.79 -17.79 -5.78
C TYR A 88 -4.86 -18.44 -7.16
N GLY A 89 -5.70 -17.93 -8.06
CA GLY A 89 -5.92 -18.52 -9.38
C GLY A 89 -7.18 -19.38 -9.43
N GLU A 90 -7.60 -19.65 -10.66
CA GLU A 90 -8.86 -20.33 -10.98
C GLU A 90 -8.90 -21.77 -10.48
N ASP A 91 -7.80 -22.52 -10.64
CA ASP A 91 -7.69 -23.90 -10.14
C ASP A 91 -7.96 -23.99 -8.64
N ARG A 92 -7.50 -22.99 -7.87
CA ARG A 92 -7.72 -22.96 -6.43
C ARG A 92 -9.18 -22.68 -6.10
N ARG A 93 -9.86 -21.81 -6.86
CA ARG A 93 -11.29 -21.55 -6.72
C ARG A 93 -12.09 -22.83 -6.96
N VAL A 94 -11.86 -23.50 -8.09
CA VAL A 94 -12.52 -24.76 -8.48
C VAL A 94 -12.30 -25.86 -7.44
N LEU A 95 -11.09 -25.98 -6.89
CA LEU A 95 -10.80 -26.95 -5.84
C LEU A 95 -11.66 -26.71 -4.58
N ILE A 96 -11.84 -25.46 -4.19
CA ILE A 96 -12.65 -25.11 -3.02
C ILE A 96 -14.13 -25.35 -3.32
N GLU A 97 -14.62 -24.98 -4.50
CA GLU A 97 -15.99 -25.27 -4.93
C GLU A 97 -16.31 -26.77 -4.88
N LYS A 98 -15.41 -27.62 -5.38
CA LYS A 98 -15.54 -29.08 -5.29
C LYS A 98 -15.61 -29.56 -3.85
N ARG A 99 -14.79 -28.99 -2.96
CA ARG A 99 -14.79 -29.35 -1.53
C ARG A 99 -16.10 -28.94 -0.86
N LEU A 100 -16.61 -27.74 -1.13
CA LEU A 100 -17.90 -27.28 -0.62
C LEU A 100 -19.05 -28.19 -1.10
N ALA A 101 -19.07 -28.52 -2.38
CA ALA A 101 -20.05 -29.47 -2.93
C ALA A 101 -19.94 -30.85 -2.27
N GLY A 102 -18.72 -31.31 -1.96
CA GLY A 102 -18.48 -32.55 -1.23
C GLY A 102 -19.08 -32.54 0.17
N PHE A 103 -18.86 -31.48 0.95
CA PHE A 103 -19.46 -31.32 2.28
C PHE A 103 -21.00 -31.31 2.22
N ARG A 104 -21.56 -30.54 1.29
CA ARG A 104 -23.02 -30.42 1.12
C ARG A 104 -23.68 -31.73 0.68
N LYS A 105 -23.03 -32.49 -0.20
CA LYS A 105 -23.49 -33.83 -0.59
C LYS A 105 -23.55 -34.79 0.62
N GLY A 106 -22.67 -34.60 1.60
CA GLY A 106 -22.69 -35.32 2.87
C GLY A 106 -23.61 -34.73 3.94
N GLY A 107 -24.35 -33.65 3.65
CA GLY A 107 -25.19 -32.96 4.63
C GLY A 107 -24.43 -32.11 5.66
N ASP A 108 -23.13 -31.88 5.47
CA ASP A 108 -22.27 -31.16 6.41
C ASP A 108 -22.15 -29.67 6.04
N GLU A 109 -23.22 -28.90 6.25
CA GLU A 109 -23.21 -27.45 6.00
C GLU A 109 -22.27 -26.71 6.97
N SER A 110 -22.01 -27.27 8.15
CA SER A 110 -21.10 -26.69 9.16
C SER A 110 -19.67 -26.61 8.62
N SER A 111 -19.16 -27.69 8.03
CA SER A 111 -17.84 -27.69 7.39
C SER A 111 -17.78 -26.80 6.15
N ALA A 112 -18.87 -26.72 5.38
CA ALA A 112 -18.96 -25.80 4.24
C ALA A 112 -18.84 -24.33 4.68
N GLU A 113 -19.60 -23.93 5.70
CA GLU A 113 -19.53 -22.58 6.26
C GLU A 113 -18.15 -22.33 6.89
N ALA A 114 -17.57 -23.28 7.62
CA ALA A 114 -16.23 -23.14 8.19
C ALA A 114 -15.14 -22.91 7.12
N GLU A 115 -15.24 -23.62 5.99
CA GLU A 115 -14.32 -23.49 4.84
C GLU A 115 -14.40 -22.10 4.18
N ILE A 116 -15.58 -21.47 4.17
CA ILE A 116 -15.77 -20.09 3.70
C ILE A 116 -15.37 -19.06 4.77
N ALA A 117 -15.73 -19.30 6.03
CA ALA A 117 -15.46 -18.41 7.15
C ALA A 117 -13.97 -18.12 7.32
N ARG A 118 -13.08 -19.10 7.08
CA ARG A 118 -11.62 -18.88 7.10
C ARG A 118 -11.12 -17.87 6.05
N PHE A 119 -11.81 -17.73 4.92
CA PHE A 119 -11.50 -16.68 3.95
C PHE A 119 -12.12 -15.35 4.36
N ARG A 120 -13.40 -15.35 4.78
CA ARG A 120 -14.09 -14.15 5.28
C ARG A 120 -13.33 -13.48 6.42
N ALA A 121 -12.72 -14.25 7.32
CA ALA A 121 -11.92 -13.75 8.44
C ALA A 121 -10.70 -12.91 8.03
N ARG A 122 -10.30 -12.97 6.76
CA ARG A 122 -9.13 -12.25 6.19
C ARG A 122 -9.52 -11.03 5.36
N MET A 123 -10.81 -10.70 5.35
CA MET A 123 -11.38 -9.58 4.60
C MET A 123 -11.75 -8.42 5.52
N GLY A 124 -11.67 -7.18 5.01
CA GLY A 124 -11.98 -5.98 5.78
C GLY A 124 -11.01 -5.69 6.92
N ASP A 125 -9.77 -6.22 6.87
CA ASP A 125 -8.75 -5.98 7.89
C ASP A 125 -7.38 -5.69 7.27
N LEU A 126 -6.82 -4.53 7.60
CA LEU A 126 -5.49 -4.09 7.14
C LEU A 126 -4.38 -5.09 7.47
N SER A 127 -4.45 -5.71 8.64
CA SER A 127 -3.45 -6.68 9.12
C SER A 127 -3.47 -7.95 8.30
N GLU A 128 -4.66 -8.48 8.02
CA GLU A 128 -4.83 -9.69 7.21
C GLU A 128 -4.48 -9.44 5.75
N PHE A 129 -4.84 -8.26 5.22
CA PHE A 129 -4.37 -7.79 3.92
C PHE A 129 -2.84 -7.77 3.86
N MET A 130 -2.19 -7.05 4.78
CA MET A 130 -0.73 -6.90 4.77
C MET A 130 0.00 -8.21 5.03
N LYS A 131 -0.55 -9.10 5.87
CA LYS A 131 -0.03 -10.44 6.10
C LYS A 131 -0.09 -11.27 4.82
N THR A 132 -1.25 -11.30 4.18
CA THR A 132 -1.49 -12.02 2.91
C THR A 132 -0.54 -11.52 1.83
N PHE A 133 -0.48 -10.20 1.63
CA PHE A 133 0.36 -9.56 0.64
C PHE A 133 1.85 -9.88 0.86
N LYS A 134 2.35 -9.58 2.06
CA LYS A 134 3.78 -9.77 2.38
C LYS A 134 4.21 -11.22 2.31
N GLN A 135 3.35 -12.15 2.73
CA GLN A 135 3.65 -13.58 2.65
C GLN A 135 3.78 -14.05 1.20
N ARG A 136 2.88 -13.62 0.31
CA ARG A 136 2.95 -13.98 -1.11
C ARG A 136 4.20 -13.44 -1.79
N VAL A 137 4.55 -12.17 -1.51
CA VAL A 137 5.79 -11.58 -2.02
C VAL A 137 7.01 -12.35 -1.51
N SER A 138 7.05 -12.74 -0.22
CA SER A 138 8.13 -13.56 0.32
C SER A 138 8.23 -14.94 -0.34
N GLN A 139 7.10 -15.64 -0.50
CA GLN A 139 7.06 -16.95 -1.14
C GLN A 139 7.55 -16.86 -2.59
N TRP A 140 7.02 -15.92 -3.36
CA TRP A 140 7.46 -15.70 -4.73
C TRP A 140 8.95 -15.36 -4.80
N TYR A 141 9.42 -14.43 -3.97
CA TYR A 141 10.81 -14.01 -4.02
C TYR A 141 11.77 -15.16 -3.68
N ASN A 142 11.49 -15.90 -2.59
CA ASN A 142 12.32 -17.01 -2.16
C ASN A 142 12.35 -18.13 -3.22
N LEU A 143 11.21 -18.44 -3.85
CA LEU A 143 11.12 -19.49 -4.87
C LEU A 143 11.83 -19.11 -6.17
N ASN A 144 11.81 -17.84 -6.58
CA ASN A 144 12.34 -17.43 -7.90
C ASN A 144 13.79 -16.95 -7.85
N TYR A 145 14.32 -16.60 -6.67
CA TYR A 145 15.64 -15.97 -6.55
C TYR A 145 16.57 -16.69 -5.56
N GLY A 146 16.23 -17.90 -5.11
CA GLY A 146 17.06 -18.69 -4.21
C GLY A 146 17.36 -17.99 -2.88
N HIS A 147 16.50 -17.05 -2.46
CA HIS A 147 16.71 -16.28 -1.25
C HIS A 147 16.27 -17.09 -0.02
N GLU A 148 17.19 -17.26 0.92
CA GLU A 148 16.93 -17.88 2.22
C GLU A 148 16.70 -16.82 3.31
N GLY A 149 15.76 -17.09 4.21
CA GLY A 149 15.45 -16.22 5.35
C GLY A 149 14.31 -15.22 5.13
N THR A 150 14.25 -14.20 5.99
CA THR A 150 13.11 -13.27 6.04
C THR A 150 13.28 -12.11 5.07
N LEU A 151 12.33 -11.96 4.14
CA LEU A 151 12.35 -10.85 3.16
C LEU A 151 12.15 -9.47 3.82
N TRP A 152 11.44 -9.43 4.95
CA TRP A 152 10.96 -8.20 5.55
C TRP A 152 11.70 -7.87 6.83
N SER A 153 12.03 -6.60 7.06
CA SER A 153 12.70 -6.14 8.29
C SER A 153 11.84 -6.25 9.56
N GLY A 154 10.66 -6.87 9.47
CA GLY A 154 9.68 -6.99 10.54
C GLY A 154 8.24 -6.71 10.10
N ARG A 155 7.40 -6.36 11.08
CA ARG A 155 5.99 -5.96 10.85
C ARG A 155 5.93 -4.64 10.08
N PHE A 156 4.84 -4.44 9.34
CA PHE A 156 4.57 -3.14 8.72
C PHE A 156 4.25 -2.09 9.78
N LYS A 157 4.61 -0.84 9.50
CA LYS A 157 4.17 0.35 10.24
C LYS A 157 2.87 0.85 9.62
N SER A 158 1.95 1.34 10.44
CA SER A 158 0.70 1.92 9.98
C SER A 158 0.28 3.10 10.85
N VAL A 159 -0.20 4.17 10.23
CA VAL A 159 -0.78 5.34 10.90
C VAL A 159 -2.20 5.55 10.38
N LEU A 160 -3.18 5.70 11.29
CA LEU A 160 -4.56 6.03 10.95
C LEU A 160 -4.62 7.50 10.49
N VAL A 161 -5.38 7.78 9.44
CA VAL A 161 -5.55 9.12 8.88
C VAL A 161 -6.96 9.59 9.20
N GLU A 162 -7.07 10.55 10.13
CA GLU A 162 -8.36 10.93 10.74
C GLU A 162 -9.12 12.03 9.97
N ASN A 163 -8.48 12.78 9.07
CA ASN A 163 -9.16 13.81 8.28
C ASN A 163 -8.59 14.02 6.87
N GLY A 164 -9.41 14.63 6.01
CA GLY A 164 -9.09 14.86 4.60
C GLY A 164 -7.83 15.69 4.38
N ARG A 165 -7.54 16.70 5.22
CA ARG A 165 -6.31 17.51 5.08
C ARG A 165 -5.05 16.67 5.31
N TYR A 166 -5.04 15.81 6.31
CA TYR A 166 -3.93 14.87 6.54
C TYR A 166 -3.80 13.86 5.39
N LEU A 167 -4.92 13.41 4.82
CA LEU A 167 -4.91 12.51 3.67
C LEU A 167 -4.23 13.16 2.45
N ARG A 168 -4.50 14.43 2.15
CA ARG A 168 -3.83 15.14 1.04
C ARG A 168 -2.31 15.21 1.23
N ASN A 169 -1.87 15.59 2.43
CA ASN A 169 -0.45 15.68 2.76
C ASN A 169 0.23 14.31 2.66
N LEU A 170 -0.44 13.25 3.10
CA LEU A 170 0.04 11.88 2.97
C LEU A 170 0.21 11.48 1.51
N VAL A 171 -0.79 11.74 0.67
CA VAL A 171 -0.73 11.40 -0.77
C VAL A 171 0.44 12.10 -1.43
N ALA A 172 0.59 13.41 -1.23
CA ALA A 172 1.72 14.20 -1.72
C ALA A 172 3.06 13.65 -1.20
N TYR A 173 3.12 13.29 0.09
CA TYR A 173 4.30 12.66 0.67
C TYR A 173 4.67 11.34 -0.02
N ILE A 174 3.69 10.46 -0.25
CA ILE A 174 3.88 9.17 -0.93
C ILE A 174 4.41 9.42 -2.34
N HIS A 175 3.73 10.25 -3.14
CA HIS A 175 4.08 10.54 -4.52
C HIS A 175 5.45 11.22 -4.67
N GLY A 176 5.86 12.02 -3.68
CA GLY A 176 7.14 12.71 -3.70
C GLY A 176 8.35 11.85 -3.33
N ASN A 177 8.19 10.58 -2.91
CA ASN A 177 9.33 9.74 -2.53
C ASN A 177 10.38 9.58 -3.65
N PRO A 178 10.00 9.29 -4.92
CA PRO A 178 10.97 9.15 -6.00
C PRO A 178 11.72 10.45 -6.31
N ILE A 179 11.06 11.60 -6.17
CA ILE A 179 11.70 12.92 -6.32
C ILE A 179 12.71 13.15 -5.21
N ARG A 180 12.33 12.91 -3.95
CA ARG A 180 13.25 13.06 -2.80
C ARG A 180 14.45 12.10 -2.86
N ALA A 181 14.28 10.95 -3.51
CA ALA A 181 15.36 10.00 -3.76
C ALA A 181 16.22 10.36 -4.99
N GLY A 182 15.91 11.44 -5.71
CA GLY A 182 16.64 11.86 -6.91
C GLY A 182 16.40 10.97 -8.14
N LEU A 183 15.38 10.11 -8.13
CA LEU A 183 15.14 9.15 -9.21
C LEU A 183 14.45 9.78 -10.43
N VAL A 184 13.60 10.79 -10.18
CA VAL A 184 12.85 11.50 -11.23
C VAL A 184 12.61 12.95 -10.80
N THR A 185 12.34 13.84 -11.76
CA THR A 185 11.99 15.25 -11.51
C THR A 185 10.47 15.51 -11.47
N ARG A 186 9.66 14.54 -11.92
CA ARG A 186 8.19 14.61 -11.94
C ARG A 186 7.60 13.32 -11.39
N VAL A 187 6.56 13.40 -10.55
CA VAL A 187 6.03 12.19 -9.89
C VAL A 187 5.43 11.18 -10.88
N ALA A 188 4.79 11.64 -11.96
CA ALA A 188 4.26 10.76 -13.02
C ALA A 188 5.35 10.06 -13.85
N ALA A 189 6.61 10.50 -13.78
CA ALA A 189 7.71 9.84 -14.48
C ALA A 189 8.18 8.56 -13.76
N TYR A 190 7.83 8.37 -12.48
CA TYR A 190 8.19 7.16 -11.76
C TYR A 190 7.11 6.10 -11.92
N GLU A 191 7.36 5.16 -12.83
CA GLU A 191 6.42 4.08 -13.21
C GLU A 191 5.89 3.27 -12.03
N TRP A 192 6.71 3.05 -11.01
CA TRP A 192 6.39 2.19 -9.87
C TRP A 192 5.69 2.93 -8.74
N SER A 193 4.85 3.89 -9.11
CA SER A 193 3.98 4.66 -8.23
C SER A 193 2.60 4.79 -8.84
N ALA A 194 1.60 5.07 -8.00
CA ALA A 194 0.25 5.32 -8.49
C ALA A 194 0.19 6.46 -9.55
N PRO A 195 0.85 7.63 -9.37
CA PRO A 195 0.95 8.63 -10.43
C PRO A 195 1.47 8.11 -11.78
N GLY A 196 2.57 7.33 -11.76
CA GLY A 196 3.15 6.77 -12.98
C GLY A 196 2.24 5.74 -13.64
N ALA A 197 1.64 4.85 -12.86
CA ALA A 197 0.68 3.86 -13.36
C ALA A 197 -0.61 4.50 -13.89
N ALA A 198 -1.12 5.56 -13.23
CA ALA A 198 -2.28 6.31 -13.68
C ALA A 198 -2.01 7.04 -15.00
N ALA A 199 -0.81 7.60 -15.19
CA ALA A 199 -0.40 8.21 -16.46
C ALA A 199 -0.37 7.20 -17.62
N LYS A 200 -0.20 5.91 -17.33
CA LYS A 200 -0.30 4.80 -18.29
C LYS A 200 -1.71 4.21 -18.41
N GLY A 201 -2.71 4.77 -17.73
CA GLY A 201 -4.10 4.34 -17.79
C GLY A 201 -4.43 3.09 -16.96
N ASP A 202 -3.66 2.77 -15.91
CA ASP A 202 -3.98 1.63 -15.04
C ASP A 202 -5.31 1.85 -14.30
N LYS A 203 -6.36 1.14 -14.73
CA LYS A 203 -7.72 1.24 -14.19
C LYS A 203 -7.80 0.93 -12.69
N ARG A 204 -6.95 0.04 -12.18
CA ARG A 204 -6.93 -0.32 -10.75
C ARG A 204 -6.49 0.87 -9.91
N VAL A 205 -5.52 1.61 -10.42
CA VAL A 205 -4.99 2.81 -9.78
C VAL A 205 -5.95 3.99 -9.92
N LEU A 206 -6.56 4.16 -11.09
CA LEU A 206 -7.58 5.20 -11.31
C LEU A 206 -8.76 5.04 -10.35
N LYS A 207 -9.24 3.80 -10.14
CA LYS A 207 -10.26 3.49 -9.11
C LYS A 207 -9.79 3.87 -7.70
N GLY A 208 -8.54 3.56 -7.35
CA GLY A 208 -8.00 3.93 -6.04
C GLY A 208 -7.92 5.43 -5.84
N LEU A 209 -7.44 6.16 -6.85
CA LEU A 209 -7.33 7.61 -6.81
C LEU A 209 -8.69 8.31 -6.82
N SER A 210 -9.73 7.76 -7.45
CA SER A 210 -11.06 8.38 -7.46
C SER A 210 -11.70 8.45 -6.07
N LEU A 211 -11.31 7.56 -5.14
CA LEU A 211 -11.74 7.61 -3.73
C LEU A 211 -11.26 8.86 -3.00
N LEU A 212 -10.27 9.56 -3.56
CA LEU A 212 -9.84 10.86 -3.05
C LEU A 212 -10.87 11.95 -3.36
N GLY A 213 -11.70 11.83 -4.40
CA GLY A 213 -12.60 12.91 -4.84
C GLY A 213 -13.49 13.49 -3.74
N GLU A 214 -14.00 12.64 -2.85
CA GLU A 214 -14.85 13.02 -1.72
C GLU A 214 -14.13 13.94 -0.70
N PHE A 215 -12.81 13.81 -0.56
CA PHE A 215 -12.01 14.59 0.40
C PHE A 215 -11.46 15.90 -0.17
N TRP A 216 -11.62 16.13 -1.48
CA TRP A 216 -11.16 17.33 -2.18
C TRP A 216 -12.29 18.28 -2.58
N GLY A 217 -13.55 17.92 -2.31
CA GLY A 217 -14.70 18.80 -2.50
C GLY A 217 -15.27 18.76 -3.92
N GLY A 218 -16.09 17.74 -4.21
CA GLY A 218 -17.27 17.87 -5.08
C GLY A 218 -17.11 18.31 -6.55
N GLY A 219 -15.94 18.18 -7.17
CA GLY A 219 -15.78 18.38 -8.62
C GLY A 219 -15.48 17.07 -9.34
N GLU A 220 -16.08 16.84 -10.52
CA GLU A 220 -15.84 15.66 -11.36
C GLU A 220 -14.34 15.41 -11.56
N PHE A 221 -13.86 14.26 -11.08
CA PHE A 221 -12.54 13.73 -11.41
C PHE A 221 -12.59 13.13 -12.82
N ALA A 222 -12.61 13.99 -13.85
CA ALA A 222 -12.49 13.55 -15.23
C ALA A 222 -11.01 13.28 -15.54
N VAL A 223 -10.65 12.01 -15.70
CA VAL A 223 -9.38 11.61 -16.32
C VAL A 223 -9.47 11.99 -17.80
N ARG A 224 -9.02 13.19 -18.15
CA ARG A 224 -8.73 13.57 -19.54
C ARG A 224 -7.21 13.69 -19.70
N ASP A 225 -6.65 12.87 -20.59
CA ASP A 225 -5.25 12.92 -21.04
C ASP A 225 -4.18 12.86 -19.93
N GLY A 226 -4.40 12.03 -18.91
CA GLY A 226 -3.40 11.79 -17.86
C GLY A 226 -3.13 12.98 -16.93
N ARG A 227 -3.99 14.01 -16.94
CA ARG A 227 -3.94 15.15 -16.02
C ARG A 227 -5.09 15.07 -15.02
N LEU A 228 -4.75 14.94 -13.73
CA LEU A 228 -5.72 15.02 -12.63
C LEU A 228 -6.09 16.50 -12.39
N SER A 229 -7.33 16.91 -12.68
CA SER A 229 -7.87 18.23 -12.34
C SER A 229 -8.59 18.22 -10.98
N ASN A 230 -8.63 19.37 -10.30
CA ASN A 230 -9.22 19.63 -8.95
C ASN A 230 -8.37 19.24 -7.73
N GLY A 231 -7.15 19.79 -7.64
CA GLY A 231 -6.43 19.95 -6.36
C GLY A 231 -5.49 18.80 -5.97
N VAL A 232 -5.28 17.82 -6.85
CA VAL A 232 -4.11 16.93 -6.84
C VAL A 232 -3.47 16.96 -8.22
N ILE A 233 -2.72 18.02 -8.49
CA ILE A 233 -1.79 18.02 -9.62
C ILE A 233 -0.43 17.57 -9.12
N ILE A 234 -0.11 16.35 -9.54
CA ILE A 234 1.23 15.90 -9.90
C ILE A 234 1.97 17.03 -10.63
N GLY A 235 2.80 17.79 -9.91
CA GLY A 235 3.79 18.71 -10.46
C GLY A 235 3.26 19.92 -11.25
N GLY A 236 3.12 21.06 -10.57
CA GLY A 236 3.20 22.39 -11.19
C GLY A 236 4.51 23.07 -10.79
N ARG A 237 5.10 23.91 -11.67
CA ARG A 237 6.36 24.64 -11.43
C ARG A 237 6.39 25.39 -10.10
N GLU A 238 5.23 25.83 -9.58
CA GLU A 238 5.13 26.60 -8.33
C GLU A 238 5.37 25.78 -7.05
N PHE A 239 5.05 24.47 -7.01
CA PHE A 239 5.36 23.63 -5.83
C PHE A 239 6.81 23.15 -5.84
N VAL A 240 7.44 23.09 -7.02
CA VAL A 240 8.85 22.66 -7.19
C VAL A 240 9.82 23.83 -7.05
N SER A 241 9.45 25.06 -7.47
CA SER A 241 10.28 26.25 -7.30
C SER A 241 10.42 26.69 -5.84
N GLY A 242 9.41 26.44 -5.00
CA GLY A 242 9.45 26.72 -3.56
C GLY A 242 10.39 25.80 -2.75
N MET A 243 10.86 24.69 -3.32
CA MET A 243 11.84 23.79 -2.68
C MET A 243 13.29 24.07 -3.09
N ALA A 244 13.53 24.89 -4.12
CA ALA A 244 14.87 25.15 -4.66
C ALA A 244 15.53 26.44 -4.14
N GLY A 245 14.79 27.32 -3.44
CA GLY A 245 15.30 28.61 -2.98
C GLY A 245 15.41 28.71 -1.46
N ARG A 246 16.65 28.72 -0.93
CA ARG A 246 17.12 29.13 0.42
C ARG A 246 16.30 28.76 1.67
N HIS A 247 15.27 27.93 1.54
CA HIS A 247 14.63 27.19 2.61
C HIS A 247 14.86 25.72 2.31
N ALA A 248 16.11 25.28 2.54
CA ALA A 248 16.34 23.90 2.89
C ALA A 248 15.42 23.63 4.09
N LEU A 249 14.24 23.04 3.86
CA LEU A 249 13.50 22.40 4.93
C LEU A 249 14.39 21.24 5.35
N CYS A 250 15.25 21.51 6.32
CA CYS A 250 15.82 20.53 7.20
C CYS A 250 14.68 19.59 7.59
N PHE A 251 14.65 18.40 7.01
CA PHE A 251 13.70 17.34 7.34
C PHE A 251 13.94 16.77 8.75
N GLY A 252 14.60 17.53 9.62
CA GLY A 252 14.74 17.31 11.06
C GLY A 252 13.61 17.90 11.91
N GLN A 253 12.77 18.80 11.38
CA GLN A 253 11.69 19.42 12.16
C GLN A 253 10.47 19.77 11.27
N ILE A 254 9.64 18.78 10.92
CA ILE A 254 8.21 19.05 10.76
C ILE A 254 7.55 18.53 12.03
N ALA A 255 7.55 19.42 13.03
CA ALA A 255 6.59 19.35 14.11
C ALA A 255 5.21 19.55 13.50
N VAL A 256 4.47 18.45 13.34
CA VAL A 256 3.01 18.51 13.41
C VAL A 256 2.73 19.23 14.74
N LYS A 257 2.05 20.37 14.71
CA LYS A 257 1.59 21.06 15.93
C LYS A 257 0.52 20.17 16.60
N ILE A 258 0.99 19.13 17.28
CA ILE A 258 0.25 18.30 18.21
C ILE A 258 0.35 19.02 19.55
N LYS A 259 -0.79 19.33 20.17
CA LYS A 259 -0.82 20.08 21.44
C LYS A 259 0.07 19.40 22.49
N PRO A 260 0.83 20.15 23.32
CA PRO A 260 1.98 19.64 24.09
C PRO A 260 1.66 18.62 25.21
N HIS A 261 0.40 18.28 25.45
CA HIS A 261 -0.03 17.47 26.59
C HIS A 261 -0.09 15.96 26.28
N ILE A 262 0.23 15.56 25.04
CA ILE A 262 0.17 14.16 24.58
C ILE A 262 1.55 13.75 24.04
N ILE A 263 2.61 14.03 24.81
CA ILE A 263 3.99 13.60 24.50
C ILE A 263 4.33 12.44 25.43
N GLY A 264 3.95 11.23 24.99
CA GLY A 264 4.36 9.98 25.59
C GLY A 264 4.79 8.99 24.49
N SER A 265 6.02 9.16 23.98
CA SER A 265 6.79 8.19 23.18
C SER A 265 6.42 7.95 21.70
N VAL A 266 6.78 8.89 20.81
CA VAL A 266 7.11 8.56 19.41
C VAL A 266 8.60 8.87 19.20
N LYS A 267 9.46 7.87 19.38
CA LYS A 267 10.89 7.94 19.03
C LYS A 267 11.02 8.08 17.52
N THR A 268 11.51 9.23 17.09
CA THR A 268 11.91 9.58 15.73
C THR A 268 13.03 8.65 15.26
N TYR A 269 12.89 8.07 14.06
CA TYR A 269 14.00 7.37 13.40
C TYR A 269 14.77 8.41 12.59
N ALA A 270 15.77 9.02 13.22
CA ALA A 270 16.74 9.88 12.55
C ALA A 270 17.60 9.05 11.59
N THR A 271 17.76 9.56 10.38
CA THR A 271 18.76 9.14 9.40
C THR A 271 20.15 9.56 9.89
N HIS A 272 20.96 8.61 10.33
CA HIS A 272 22.42 8.76 10.38
C HIS A 272 23.02 8.04 9.17
N GLY A 273 23.91 8.74 8.45
CA GLY A 273 24.74 8.15 7.42
C GLY A 273 24.93 9.00 6.17
N GLN A 274 25.41 10.24 6.32
CA GLN A 274 26.41 10.72 5.35
C GLN A 274 27.73 10.02 5.71
N ARG A 275 28.20 9.11 4.86
CA ARG A 275 29.62 8.80 4.73
C ARG A 275 29.94 8.69 3.24
N SER A 276 30.96 9.47 2.88
CA SER A 276 31.64 9.57 1.60
C SER A 276 32.08 8.21 1.07
N ALA A 277 32.01 8.05 -0.26
CA ALA A 277 32.65 6.96 -0.98
C ALA A 277 34.19 7.09 -0.90
N PRO A 278 34.94 5.99 -0.76
CA PRO A 278 36.38 6.03 -0.95
C PRO A 278 36.70 6.12 -2.45
N ALA A 279 37.65 7.00 -2.78
CA ALA A 279 38.21 7.14 -4.11
C ALA A 279 38.90 5.85 -4.55
N SER A 280 38.80 5.55 -5.84
CA SER A 280 39.60 4.54 -6.53
C SER A 280 41.09 4.86 -6.40
N ALA A 281 41.89 3.90 -5.95
CA ALA A 281 43.33 3.91 -6.14
C ALA A 281 43.64 3.08 -7.40
N ALA A 282 44.37 3.72 -8.32
CA ALA A 282 45.21 3.06 -9.31
C ALA A 282 46.45 2.47 -8.62
#